data_AF-A0A940AZM2-F1
#
_entry.id   AF-A0A940AZM2-F1
#
_cell.length_a   1.000
_cell.length_b   1.000
_cell.length_c   1.000
_cell.angle_alpha   90.00
_cell.angle_beta   90.00
_cell.angle_gamma   90.00
#
_symmetry.space_group_name_H-M   'P 1'
#
loop_
_entity.id
_entity.type
_entity.pdbx_description
1 polymer ?
#
loop_
_entity_poly.entity_id
_entity_poly.type
_entity_poly.pdbx_seq_one_letter_code
_entity_poly.pdbx_strand_id
1 'polypeptide(L)'
;DNEDFKDPAVFKDRINAKYLNSFLSMKYSESTKLDEGKCNGLRSVLGLPLQGTITTQCDMFCNRYPLEDALKLFGAISGKGAQAIK
;
A
#
# COMPACT_ATOMS: atom_id res chain seq x y z
N ASP A 1 -17.19 12.37 16.61
CA ASP A 1 -17.25 10.91 16.79
C ASP A 1 -16.78 10.17 15.57
N ASN A 2 -15.84 9.25 15.79
CA ASN A 2 -15.52 8.21 14.82
C ASN A 2 -16.51 7.07 15.11
N GLU A 3 -17.45 6.86 14.21
CA GLU A 3 -18.39 5.74 14.29
C GLU A 3 -17.86 4.60 13.42
N ASP A 4 -17.70 3.43 14.03
CA ASP A 4 -17.35 2.23 13.27
C ASP A 4 -18.52 1.82 12.37
N PHE A 5 -18.18 1.50 11.13
CA PHE A 5 -19.17 1.15 10.13
C PHE A 5 -19.69 -0.27 10.36
N LYS A 6 -21.01 -0.41 10.56
CA LYS A 6 -21.63 -1.71 10.89
C LYS A 6 -21.99 -2.57 9.69
N ASP A 7 -22.22 -1.98 8.51
CA ASP A 7 -22.66 -2.73 7.33
C ASP A 7 -21.81 -2.39 6.09
N PRO A 8 -20.88 -3.27 5.66
CA PRO A 8 -20.02 -3.01 4.50
C PRO A 8 -20.77 -2.92 3.17
N ALA A 9 -22.05 -3.29 3.11
CA ALA A 9 -22.85 -3.27 1.89
C ALA A 9 -22.97 -1.88 1.23
N VAL A 10 -22.80 -0.79 1.99
CA VAL A 10 -22.91 0.59 1.48
C VAL A 10 -21.84 0.95 0.45
N PHE A 11 -20.74 0.19 0.41
CA PHE A 11 -19.64 0.38 -0.54
C PHE A 11 -19.70 -0.57 -1.75
N LYS A 12 -20.68 -1.47 -1.78
CA LYS A 12 -20.93 -2.35 -2.92
C LYS A 12 -21.17 -1.49 -4.17
N ASP A 13 -20.50 -1.85 -5.27
CA ASP A 13 -20.54 -1.15 -6.56
C ASP A 13 -19.95 0.28 -6.59
N ARG A 14 -19.50 0.83 -5.45
CA ARG A 14 -18.82 2.14 -5.35
C ARG A 14 -17.31 2.03 -5.27
N ILE A 15 -16.80 0.88 -4.82
CA ILE A 15 -15.37 0.57 -4.83
C ILE A 15 -14.97 0.10 -6.23
N ASN A 16 -13.83 0.56 -6.71
CA ASN A 16 -13.23 0.09 -7.94
C ASN A 16 -12.75 -1.36 -7.75
N ALA A 17 -13.46 -2.30 -8.36
CA ALA A 17 -13.18 -3.72 -8.27
C ALA A 17 -11.79 -4.08 -8.80
N LYS A 18 -11.30 -3.40 -9.85
CA LYS A 18 -9.97 -3.65 -10.41
C LYS A 18 -8.87 -3.27 -9.43
N TYR A 19 -8.97 -2.07 -8.83
CA TYR A 19 -8.01 -1.62 -7.84
C TYR A 19 -8.03 -2.51 -6.60
N LEU A 20 -9.23 -2.88 -6.12
CA LEU A 20 -9.38 -3.78 -4.98
C LEU A 20 -8.76 -5.16 -5.27
N ASN A 21 -9.04 -5.75 -6.43
CA ASN A 21 -8.49 -7.04 -6.81
C ASN A 21 -6.97 -6.98 -6.97
N SER A 22 -6.42 -5.92 -7.56
CA SER A 22 -4.98 -5.70 -7.64
C SER A 22 -4.34 -5.51 -6.25
N PHE A 23 -5.03 -4.86 -5.32
CA PHE A 23 -4.57 -4.74 -3.94
C PHE A 23 -4.58 -6.09 -3.22
N LEU A 24 -5.64 -6.89 -3.37
CA LEU A 24 -5.76 -8.21 -2.75
C LEU A 24 -4.78 -9.23 -3.34
N SER A 25 -4.45 -9.11 -4.62
CA SER A 25 -3.51 -10.01 -5.32
C SER A 25 -2.06 -9.52 -5.29
N MET A 26 -1.79 -8.38 -4.63
CA MET A 26 -0.45 -7.81 -4.55
C MET A 26 0.52 -8.81 -3.93
N LYS A 27 1.67 -9.01 -4.61
CA LYS A 27 2.77 -9.78 -4.04
C LYS A 27 3.86 -8.83 -3.53
N TYR A 28 4.48 -9.30 -2.45
CA TYR A 28 5.64 -8.70 -1.83
C TYR A 28 6.76 -9.72 -1.89
N SER A 29 7.87 -9.38 -2.54
CA SER A 29 9.08 -10.20 -2.48
C SER A 29 10.26 -9.35 -2.03
N GLU A 30 10.97 -9.85 -1.03
CA GLU A 30 12.16 -9.24 -0.48
C GLU A 30 13.35 -10.14 -0.76
N SER A 31 14.42 -9.58 -1.32
CA SER A 31 15.70 -10.25 -1.49
C SER A 31 16.75 -9.49 -0.70
N THR A 32 17.34 -10.17 0.28
CA THR A 32 18.43 -9.63 1.10
C THR A 32 19.73 -10.24 0.61
N LYS A 33 20.65 -9.40 0.14
CA LYS A 33 21.96 -9.83 -0.31
C LYS A 33 23.02 -9.12 0.51
N LEU A 34 23.85 -9.90 1.21
CA LEU A 34 25.06 -9.38 1.82
C LEU A 34 26.07 -9.08 0.72
N ASP A 35 26.57 -7.85 0.67
CA ASP A 35 27.48 -7.42 -0.39
C ASP A 35 28.91 -7.86 -0.02
N GLU A 36 29.41 -8.95 -0.58
CA GLU A 36 30.74 -9.52 -0.25
C GLU A 36 31.92 -8.73 -0.86
N GLY A 37 31.70 -7.46 -1.23
CA GLY A 37 32.73 -6.61 -1.83
C GLY A 37 33.90 -6.28 -0.90
N LYS A 38 35.00 -5.78 -1.48
CA LYS A 38 36.24 -5.40 -0.75
C LYS A 38 36.01 -4.45 0.44
N CYS A 39 34.96 -3.63 0.37
CA CYS A 39 34.58 -2.70 1.44
C CYS A 39 34.09 -3.45 2.71
N ASN A 40 33.34 -4.52 2.54
CA ASN A 40 32.91 -5.38 3.63
C ASN A 40 34.05 -6.28 4.14
N GLY A 41 34.97 -6.68 3.26
CA GLY A 41 36.22 -7.32 3.66
C GLY A 41 37.04 -6.45 4.62
N LEU A 42 37.31 -5.19 4.28
CA LEU A 42 38.03 -4.25 5.17
C LEU A 42 37.25 -3.95 6.46
N ARG A 43 35.92 -3.81 6.39
CA ARG A 43 35.08 -3.62 7.57
C ARG A 43 35.17 -4.81 8.53
N SER A 44 35.19 -6.04 8.02
CA SER A 44 35.35 -7.23 8.85
C SER A 44 36.67 -7.23 9.62
N VAL A 45 37.77 -6.81 8.98
CA VAL A 45 39.10 -6.72 9.60
C VAL A 45 39.17 -5.63 10.66
N LEU A 46 38.45 -4.53 10.44
CA LEU A 46 38.37 -3.40 11.37
C LEU A 46 37.28 -3.57 12.46
N GLY A 47 36.56 -4.70 12.49
CA GLY A 47 35.47 -4.93 13.44
C GLY A 47 34.24 -4.04 13.23
N LEU A 48 34.08 -3.46 12.03
CA LEU A 48 32.97 -2.58 11.66
C LEU A 48 31.78 -3.38 11.10
N PRO A 49 30.54 -2.89 11.26
CA PRO A 49 29.35 -3.58 10.75
C PRO A 49 29.35 -3.65 9.21
N LEU A 50 28.93 -4.80 8.68
CA LEU A 50 28.87 -5.09 7.25
C LEU A 50 27.64 -4.43 6.62
N GLN A 51 27.78 -4.00 5.36
CA GLN A 51 26.69 -3.39 4.60
C GLN A 51 26.00 -4.43 3.71
N GLY A 52 24.70 -4.62 3.87
CA GLY A 52 23.87 -5.42 2.99
C GLY A 52 23.03 -4.54 2.06
N THR A 53 22.65 -5.08 0.91
CA THR A 53 21.63 -4.47 0.04
C THR A 53 20.34 -5.26 0.18
N ILE A 54 19.26 -4.55 0.51
CA ILE A 54 17.90 -5.10 0.53
C ILE A 54 17.21 -4.60 -0.73
N THR A 55 16.78 -5.53 -1.59
CA THR A 55 15.94 -5.20 -2.74
C THR A 55 14.52 -5.67 -2.45
N THR A 56 13.60 -4.72 -2.39
CA THR A 56 12.17 -4.99 -2.19
C THR A 56 11.44 -4.77 -3.50
N GLN A 57 10.69 -5.78 -3.94
CA GLN A 57 9.85 -5.71 -5.14
C GLN A 57 8.37 -5.81 -4.71
N CYS A 58 7.59 -4.81 -5.12
CA CYS A 58 6.16 -4.70 -4.82
C CYS A 58 5.40 -4.42 -6.12
N ASP A 59 4.31 -5.17 -6.36
CA ASP A 59 3.49 -5.00 -7.57
C ASP A 59 2.69 -3.68 -7.59
N MET A 60 2.42 -3.10 -6.41
CA MET A 60 1.50 -1.97 -6.20
C MET A 60 2.19 -0.81 -5.44
N PHE A 61 3.43 -0.46 -5.80
CA PHE A 61 4.16 0.63 -5.14
C PHE A 61 3.59 2.01 -5.51
N CYS A 62 3.03 2.72 -4.53
CA CYS A 62 2.50 4.09 -4.69
C CYS A 62 1.43 4.24 -5.79
N ASN A 63 0.70 3.17 -6.12
CA ASN A 63 -0.39 3.24 -7.07
C ASN A 63 -1.52 4.08 -6.50
N ARG A 64 -1.87 5.18 -7.17
CA ARG A 64 -2.97 6.06 -6.76
C ARG A 64 -4.31 5.41 -7.10
N TYR A 65 -5.26 5.57 -6.18
CA TYR A 65 -6.66 5.22 -6.46
C TYR A 65 -7.22 6.16 -7.55
N PRO A 66 -8.02 5.66 -8.50
CA PRO A 66 -8.63 6.50 -9.53
C PRO A 66 -9.45 7.64 -8.89
N LEU A 67 -9.16 8.88 -9.27
CA LEU A 67 -9.74 10.05 -8.63
C LEU A 67 -11.26 10.10 -8.80
N GLU A 68 -11.77 9.73 -9.98
CA GLU A 68 -13.21 9.65 -10.26
C GLU A 68 -13.94 8.65 -9.34
N ASP A 69 -13.31 7.50 -9.06
CA ASP A 69 -13.88 6.51 -8.15
C ASP A 69 -13.71 6.93 -6.68
N ALA A 70 -12.67 7.71 -6.35
CA ALA A 70 -12.49 8.26 -5.01
C ALA A 70 -13.65 9.20 -4.66
N LEU A 71 -14.12 10.00 -5.63
CA LEU A 71 -15.26 10.90 -5.44
C LEU A 71 -16.55 10.14 -5.14
N LYS A 72 -16.74 8.92 -5.67
CA LYS A 72 -17.92 8.07 -5.38
C LYS A 72 -17.97 7.58 -3.93
N LEU A 73 -16.84 7.57 -3.24
CA LEU A 73 -16.75 7.20 -1.82
C LEU A 73 -17.08 8.39 -0.90
N PHE A 74 -16.90 9.62 -1.37
CA PHE A 74 -17.30 10.82 -0.65
C PHE A 74 -18.83 10.94 -0.60
N GLY A 75 -19.39 11.04 0.61
CA GLY A 75 -20.85 11.10 0.79
C GLY A 75 -21.57 9.77 0.60
N ALA A 76 -20.83 8.65 0.55
CA ALA A 76 -21.42 7.32 0.40
C ALA A 76 -22.36 6.95 1.57
N ILE A 77 -22.10 7.49 2.76
CA ILE A 77 -22.84 7.21 4.00
C ILE A 77 -23.92 8.28 4.16
N SER A 78 -25.17 7.85 4.37
CA SER A 78 -26.28 8.78 4.65
C SER A 78 -26.00 9.61 5.91
N GLY A 79 -26.30 10.91 5.87
CA GLY A 79 -25.96 11.87 6.91
C GLY A 79 -24.48 12.20 7.13
N LYS A 80 -23.51 11.64 6.38
CA LYS A 80 -22.07 11.95 6.53
C LYS A 80 -21.42 12.32 5.19
N GLY A 81 -20.56 13.34 5.19
CA GLY A 81 -19.82 13.79 3.99
C GLY A 81 -20.65 14.63 3.00
N ALA A 82 -20.08 14.94 1.84
CA ALA A 82 -20.74 15.72 0.79
C ALA A 82 -21.71 14.84 -0.03
N GLN A 83 -23.01 15.00 0.20
CA GLN A 83 -24.05 14.25 -0.50
C GLN A 83 -24.60 15.07 -1.67
N ALA A 84 -24.98 14.38 -2.76
CA ALA A 84 -25.78 15.00 -3.79
C ALA A 84 -27.10 15.47 -3.17
N ILE A 85 -27.38 16.77 -3.32
CA ILE A 85 -28.64 17.37 -2.86
C ILE A 85 -29.75 16.71 -3.69
N LYS A 86 -30.74 16.13 -3.01
CA LYS A 86 -31.96 15.62 -3.63
C LYS A 86 -32.85 16.75 -4.12
#